data_AF-A0A7W2U555-F1
#
_entry.id   AF-A0A7W2U555-F1
#
_cell.length_a   1.000
_cell.length_b   1.000
_cell.length_c   1.000
_cell.angle_alpha   90.00
_cell.angle_beta   90.00
_cell.angle_gamma   90.00
#
_symmetry.space_group_name_H-M   'P 1'
#
loop_
_entity.id
_entity.type
_entity.pdbx_description
1 polymer ?
#
loop_
_entity_poly.entity_id
_entity_poly.type
_entity_poly.pdbx_seq_one_letter_code
_entity_poly.pdbx_strand_id
1 'polypeptide(L)' 'MLKIGRYQHFKGNFYQVLHLATHSETEETMVVY' A
#
# COMPACT_ATOMS: atom_id res chain seq x y z
N MET A 1 -0.98 -0.40 -11.95
CA MET A 1 -0.55 -1.31 -10.88
C MET A 1 0.45 -0.56 -10.01
N LEU A 2 0.20 -0.43 -8.71
CA LEU A 2 1.11 0.26 -7.78
C LEU A 2 2.41 -0.56 -7.66
N LYS A 3 3.57 0.11 -7.60
CA LYS A 3 4.86 -0.57 -7.43
C LYS A 3 5.22 -0.67 -5.95
N ILE A 4 5.95 -1.72 -5.60
CA ILE A 4 6.62 -1.84 -4.29
C ILE A 4 7.71 -0.76 -4.22
N GLY A 5 7.83 -0.08 -3.08
CA GLY A 5 8.77 1.03 -2.95
C GLY A 5 8.42 2.01 -1.84
N ARG A 6 9.25 3.05 -1.72
CA ARG A 6 9.07 4.13 -0.76
C ARG A 6 8.15 5.19 -1.34
N TYR A 7 7.12 5.56 -0.58
CA TYR A 7 6.14 6.58 -0.93
C TYR A 7 6.09 7.65 0.15
N GLN A 8 5.71 8.87 -0.24
CA GLN A 8 5.42 9.95 0.69
C GLN A 8 3.91 10.07 0.87
N HIS A 9 3.44 9.97 2.10
CA HIS A 9 2.06 10.26 2.44
C HIS A 9 1.80 11.75 2.26
N PHE A 10 0.56 12.12 1.93
CA PHE A 10 0.21 13.53 1.69
C PHE A 10 0.45 14.44 2.91
N LYS A 11 0.52 13.86 4.12
CA LYS A 11 0.90 14.57 5.37
C LYS A 11 2.40 14.68 5.60
N GLY A 12 3.23 14.34 4.61
CA GLY A 12 4.68 14.53 4.63
C GLY A 12 5.52 13.32 5.06
N ASN A 13 4.96 12.40 5.86
CA ASN A 13 5.68 11.20 6.33
C ASN A 13 5.94 10.20 5.19
N PHE A 14 7.05 9.47 5.28
CA PHE A 14 7.40 8.40 4.34
C PHE A 14 6.99 7.03 4.86
N TYR A 15 6.56 6.16 3.95
CA TYR A 15 6.22 4.76 4.21
C TYR A 15 6.73 3.87 3.08
N GLN A 16 6.86 2.57 3.33
CA GLN A 16 7.38 1.61 2.37
C GLN A 16 6.26 0.63 2.01
N VAL A 17 5.79 0.67 0.78
CA VAL A 17 4.90 -0.36 0.26
C VAL A 17 5.69 -1.66 0.14
N LEU A 18 5.26 -2.69 0.84
CA LEU A 18 5.84 -4.03 0.82
C LEU A 18 5.14 -4.90 -0.21
N HIS A 19 3.80 -4.92 -0.21
CA HIS A 19 2.99 -5.78 -1.06
C HIS A 19 1.63 -5.13 -1.41
N LEU A 20 0.99 -5.65 -2.46
CA LEU A 20 -0.44 -5.49 -2.70
C LEU A 20 -1.12 -6.80 -2.30
N ALA A 21 -2.18 -6.70 -1.51
CA ALA A 21 -2.94 -7.86 -1.04
C ALA A 21 -4.42 -7.67 -1.33
N THR A 22 -5.12 -8.77 -1.57
CA THR A 22 -6.59 -8.79 -1.63
C THR A 22 -7.12 -9.05 -0.22
N HIS A 23 -7.96 -8.16 0.28
CA HIS A 23 -8.62 -8.34 1.55
C HIS A 23 -9.68 -9.44 1.42
N SER A 24 -9.56 -10.54 2.17
CA SER A 24 -10.39 -11.74 1.96
C SER A 24 -11.87 -11.54 2.29
N GLU A 25 -12.20 -10.61 3.17
CA GLU A 25 -13.60 -10.36 3.57
C GLU A 25 -14.33 -9.41 2.61
N THR A 26 -13.61 -8.50 1.95
CA THR A 26 -14.21 -7.46 1.08
C THR A 26 -13.78 -7.55 -0.38
N GLU A 27 -12.83 -8.41 -0.71
CA GLU A 27 -12.18 -8.56 -2.01
C GLU A 27 -11.46 -7.29 -2.53
N GLU A 28 -11.29 -6.28 -1.67
CA GLU A 28 -10.65 -5.03 -2.04
C GLU A 28 -9.12 -5.18 -2.13
N THR A 29 -8.51 -4.47 -3.08
CA THR A 29 -7.05 -4.39 -3.15
C THR A 29 -6.52 -3.38 -2.13
N MET A 30 -5.70 -3.85 -1.20
CA MET A 30 -5.09 -3.03 -0.16
C MET A 30 -3.56 -2.99 -0.27
N VAL A 31 -2.98 -1.92 0.25
CA VAL A 31 -1.54 -1.74 0.36
C VAL A 31 -1.08 -2.25 1.72
N VAL A 32 -0.08 -3.13 1.72
CA VAL A 32 0.68 -3.50 2.92
C VAL A 32 1.88 -2.56 3.01
N TYR A 33 1.93 -1.71 4.03
CA TYR A 33 2.91 -0.63 4.22
C TYR A 33 3.65 -0.71 5.55
#